data_AF-A0A0L8VTH3-F1
#
_entry.id   AF-A0A0L8VTH3-F1
#
_cell.length_a   1.000
_cell.length_b   1.000
_cell.length_c   1.000
_cell.angle_alpha   90.00
_cell.angle_beta   90.00
_cell.angle_gamma   90.00
#
_symmetry.space_group_name_H-M   'P 1'
#
loop_
_entity.id
_entity.type
_entity.pdbx_description
1 polymer ?
#
loop_
_entity_poly.entity_id
_entity_poly.type
_entity_poly.pdbx_seq_one_letter_code
_entity_poly.pdbx_strand_id
1 'polypeptide(L)'
;MIVFRRFPTCLLHHIRQPASRSLLLESQRRSLSFTSYKYNSSHIDDDKSKKKLKNVFQMNSNRVIRKQKTKEELAKERFEEQLRSPNRFVRWGAIARSEKFSKGMTKYMIGAYVIFLIYGLFFTKKLFAKDKELERLLKKQEEGNANEYEALRIKELKGKLRRRDELKLEEYKKMQEEGIENFDDIRVQNFDQNKLNEQILPARDTTNFYQEKANEYDKAINMEERVIFLGKRRKWLMKHCQGDVLEVSCGTGRNIKYLDMSRINSITFLDSSENMMEITHKKFREKFPKYKKVAFVVGKAENLVDLAEKGKPSLENEKENQVKYDTIVEAFGLCSHEDPVKALNNFGKLLKPDGRIILLEHGRGQYDFINKILDNRAERRLNTWGCRWNLDLGEVLDDSDLELVEEKRTHLGTTWCIVAKRKGDVKKKDELGFVEKYLQSSIRKRMESFEKKDDMASKKELEPVPPVSKS
;
A
#
# COMPACT_ATOMS: atom_id res chain seq x y z
N MET A 1 -2.80 -12.91 28.95
CA MET A 1 -2.37 -11.98 30.02
C MET A 1 -0.88 -11.73 29.88
N ILE A 2 -0.49 -10.58 29.31
CA ILE A 2 0.86 -9.99 29.42
C ILE A 2 0.63 -8.47 29.49
N VAL A 3 1.07 -7.85 30.59
CA VAL A 3 0.83 -6.45 30.97
C VAL A 3 1.94 -5.58 30.37
N PHE A 4 1.58 -4.63 29.50
CA PHE A 4 2.49 -3.55 29.08
C PHE A 4 2.12 -2.27 29.83
N ARG A 5 3.10 -1.72 30.57
CA ARG A 5 2.99 -0.44 31.29
C ARG A 5 2.87 0.73 30.31
N ARG A 6 1.93 1.63 30.63
CA ARG A 6 1.65 2.91 29.96
C ARG A 6 2.81 3.90 30.09
N PHE A 7 3.02 4.71 29.07
CA PHE A 7 3.61 6.06 29.17
C PHE A 7 2.54 7.11 28.82
N PRO A 8 2.50 8.27 29.50
CA PRO A 8 1.42 9.24 29.37
C PRO A 8 1.61 10.20 28.19
N THR A 9 0.47 10.59 27.63
CA THR A 9 0.25 11.60 26.60
C THR A 9 0.07 13.01 27.19
N CYS A 10 0.65 14.03 26.55
CA CYS A 10 0.09 15.40 26.48
C CYS A 10 0.74 16.11 25.27
N LEU A 11 0.05 16.25 24.12
CA LEU A 11 -0.86 17.34 23.68
C LEU A 11 -0.12 18.59 23.15
N LEU A 12 -0.25 18.85 21.85
CA LEU A 12 -0.80 20.10 21.27
C LEU A 12 -0.90 20.04 19.72
N HIS A 13 -2.12 20.28 19.21
CA HIS A 13 -2.45 20.72 17.84
C HIS A 13 -1.87 22.14 17.61
N HIS A 14 -1.53 22.65 16.42
CA HIS A 14 -2.34 22.95 15.21
C HIS A 14 -1.36 23.69 14.23
N ILE A 15 -1.20 23.44 12.92
CA ILE A 15 -1.92 24.05 11.76
C ILE A 15 -1.14 23.77 10.44
N ARG A 16 -1.92 23.44 9.38
CA ARG A 16 -1.84 23.62 7.90
C ARG A 16 -0.52 23.67 7.09
N GLN A 17 -0.65 23.09 5.88
CA GLN A 17 0.22 22.96 4.69
C GLN A 17 0.53 24.31 3.95
N PRO A 18 1.06 24.34 2.70
CA PRO A 18 2.39 23.94 2.19
C PRO A 18 3.06 25.04 1.30
N ALA A 19 4.39 25.21 1.30
CA ALA A 19 5.14 25.92 0.23
C ALA A 19 6.65 25.72 0.49
N SER A 20 7.41 25.08 -0.41
CA SER A 20 8.12 25.64 -1.58
C SER A 20 9.63 25.74 -1.31
N ARG A 21 10.42 25.19 -2.23
CA ARG A 21 11.89 25.20 -2.24
C ARG A 21 12.44 26.62 -2.35
N SER A 22 13.02 27.14 -1.27
CA SER A 22 14.18 28.05 -1.27
C SER A 22 14.38 28.57 0.15
N LEU A 23 15.54 28.28 0.75
CA LEU A 23 16.20 28.95 1.89
C LEU A 23 17.04 27.91 2.61
N LEU A 24 18.11 27.50 1.93
CA LEU A 24 19.11 26.56 2.41
C LEU A 24 20.46 27.28 2.30
N LEU A 25 20.62 28.35 3.08
CA LEU A 25 21.86 29.09 3.33
C LEU A 25 21.54 30.25 4.29
N GLU A 26 21.49 29.94 5.60
CA GLU A 26 21.76 30.84 6.74
C GLU A 26 21.15 30.25 8.02
N SER A 27 21.78 29.22 8.59
CA SER A 27 21.50 28.82 9.99
C SER A 27 22.67 28.09 10.65
N GLN A 28 23.91 28.49 10.35
CA GLN A 28 25.07 28.12 11.15
C GLN A 28 25.58 29.35 11.90
N ARG A 29 24.89 29.72 12.97
CA ARG A 29 25.42 30.47 14.12
C ARG A 29 24.36 30.46 15.21
N ARG A 30 24.80 30.10 16.43
CA ARG A 30 24.07 30.06 17.72
C ARG A 30 23.42 28.73 18.10
N SER A 31 24.20 27.86 18.75
CA SER A 31 23.70 27.02 19.86
C SER A 31 24.85 26.35 20.63
N LEU A 32 25.67 27.11 21.36
CA LEU A 32 26.50 26.57 22.46
C LEU A 32 26.68 27.64 23.53
N SER A 33 25.66 27.87 24.35
CA SER A 33 25.79 28.59 25.62
C SER A 33 25.90 27.57 26.77
N PHE A 34 27.06 27.62 27.41
CA PHE A 34 27.48 26.88 28.59
C PHE A 34 26.53 27.08 29.78
N THR A 35 26.18 25.98 30.44
CA THR A 35 25.78 25.96 31.85
C THR A 35 27.04 26.05 32.74
N SER A 36 27.14 27.06 33.60
CA SER A 36 28.14 27.14 34.67
C SER A 36 27.42 27.40 36.00
N TYR A 37 27.69 26.51 36.96
CA TYR A 37 27.20 26.51 38.32
C TYR A 37 27.94 27.59 39.14
N LYS A 38 27.18 28.42 39.89
CA LYS A 38 27.69 29.42 40.82
C LYS A 38 28.23 28.75 42.10
N TYR A 39 29.37 29.23 42.59
CA TYR A 39 29.82 29.02 43.97
C TYR A 39 30.04 30.39 44.63
N ASN A 40 29.44 30.56 45.82
CA ASN A 40 29.42 31.77 46.63
C ASN A 40 30.80 32.06 47.25
N SER A 41 31.11 33.34 47.43
CA SER A 41 32.11 33.82 48.40
C SER A 41 31.51 35.01 49.14
N SER A 42 31.45 34.87 50.47
CA SER A 42 31.06 35.90 51.44
C SER A 42 32.31 36.56 52.02
N HIS A 43 32.19 37.88 52.23
CA HIS A 43 33.09 38.78 52.94
C HIS A 43 33.57 38.28 54.31
N ILE A 44 34.79 38.69 54.71
CA ILE A 44 35.17 39.18 56.04
C ILE A 44 36.45 40.04 55.91
N ASP A 45 36.46 41.11 56.71
CA ASP A 45 37.39 42.22 56.86
C ASP A 45 38.82 41.83 57.28
N ASP A 46 39.83 42.68 57.02
CA ASP A 46 40.37 43.56 58.07
C ASP A 46 41.66 44.34 57.72
N ASP A 47 41.67 45.50 58.37
CA ASP A 47 42.65 46.51 58.76
C ASP A 47 44.18 46.34 58.59
N LYS A 48 44.81 47.52 58.54
CA LYS A 48 46.24 47.86 58.52
C LYS A 48 47.00 47.32 59.74
N SER A 49 48.17 46.74 59.51
CA SER A 49 49.32 46.94 60.42
C SER A 49 50.67 46.68 59.74
N LYS A 50 51.61 47.61 59.96
CA LYS A 50 53.03 47.50 59.62
C LYS A 50 53.72 46.52 60.58
N LYS A 51 54.53 45.59 60.07
CA LYS A 51 55.87 45.26 60.63
C LYS A 51 56.66 44.31 59.72
N LYS A 52 57.84 44.76 59.32
CA LYS A 52 58.92 43.96 58.74
C LYS A 52 59.32 42.85 59.72
N LEU A 53 59.33 41.59 59.27
CA LEU A 53 60.11 40.52 59.88
C LEU A 53 60.66 39.59 58.81
N LYS A 54 61.88 39.13 59.08
CA LYS A 54 62.90 38.60 58.18
C LYS A 54 62.55 37.23 57.59
N ASN A 55 63.16 36.96 56.44
CA ASN A 55 63.26 35.67 55.75
C ASN A 55 63.41 34.46 56.69
N VAL A 56 62.52 33.48 56.55
CA VAL A 56 62.89 32.06 56.56
C VAL A 56 62.13 31.40 55.41
N PHE A 57 62.83 31.19 54.31
CA PHE A 57 62.36 30.41 53.18
C PHE A 57 62.49 28.93 53.57
N GLN A 58 61.39 28.29 53.99
CA GLN A 58 61.30 26.83 53.97
C GLN A 58 60.58 26.43 52.68
N MET A 59 61.36 25.99 51.68
CA MET A 59 60.82 25.30 50.52
C MET A 59 60.20 23.98 50.99
N ASN A 60 58.88 23.92 51.09
CA ASN A 60 58.20 22.67 50.77
C ASN A 60 58.26 22.50 49.25
N SER A 61 59.24 21.71 48.82
CA SER A 61 59.34 21.20 47.47
C SER A 61 58.13 20.32 47.16
N ASN A 62 57.69 20.39 45.90
CA ASN A 62 56.67 19.55 45.26
C ASN A 62 55.18 19.93 45.41
N ARG A 63 54.81 21.19 45.16
CA ARG A 63 53.53 21.45 44.48
C ARG A 63 53.77 21.74 43.01
N VAL A 64 53.65 20.70 42.19
CA VAL A 64 53.55 20.83 40.74
C VAL A 64 52.25 21.56 40.44
N ILE A 65 52.31 22.87 40.18
CA ILE A 65 51.18 23.64 39.67
C ILE A 65 50.94 23.14 38.24
N ARG A 66 50.00 22.22 38.05
CA ARG A 66 49.56 21.80 36.71
C ARG A 66 48.96 23.01 36.01
N LYS A 67 49.62 23.46 34.94
CA LYS A 67 49.09 24.48 34.02
C LYS A 67 47.65 24.12 33.63
N GLN A 68 46.70 25.05 33.79
CA GLN A 68 45.33 24.84 33.33
C GLN A 68 45.35 24.62 31.81
N LYS A 69 44.91 23.42 31.38
CA LYS A 69 44.84 23.06 29.97
C LYS A 69 43.89 23.99 29.24
N THR A 70 44.28 24.37 28.03
CA THR A 70 43.43 25.14 27.12
C THR A 70 42.24 24.30 26.63
N LYS A 71 41.18 24.96 26.14
CA LYS A 71 40.01 24.26 25.58
C LYS A 71 40.37 23.32 24.42
N GLU A 72 41.39 23.66 23.63
CA GLU A 72 41.88 22.87 22.51
C GLU A 72 42.63 21.62 22.95
N GLU A 73 43.45 21.72 23.98
CA GLU A 73 44.15 20.57 24.57
C GLU A 73 43.17 19.56 25.18
N LEU A 74 42.14 20.05 25.89
CA LEU A 74 41.05 19.21 26.41
C LEU A 74 40.26 18.54 25.29
N ALA A 75 40.07 19.21 24.15
CA ALA A 75 39.38 18.64 23.00
C ALA A 75 40.22 17.54 22.32
N LYS A 76 41.54 17.72 22.19
CA LYS A 76 42.46 16.69 21.67
C LYS A 76 42.52 15.46 22.58
N GLU A 77 42.63 15.67 23.89
CA GLU A 77 42.66 14.57 24.87
C GLU A 77 41.35 13.75 24.85
N ARG A 78 40.20 14.44 24.81
CA ARG A 78 38.90 13.78 24.62
C ARG A 78 38.78 13.03 23.29
N PHE A 79 39.38 13.55 22.22
CA PHE A 79 39.37 12.89 20.91
C PHE A 79 40.23 11.62 20.92
N GLU A 80 41.40 11.66 21.55
CA GLU A 80 42.26 10.48 21.74
C GLU A 80 41.62 9.43 22.65
N GLU A 81 40.95 9.86 23.71
CA GLU A 81 40.17 8.99 24.60
C GLU A 81 39.04 8.29 23.82
N GLN A 82 38.34 9.01 22.94
CA GLN A 82 37.31 8.42 22.08
C GLN A 82 37.88 7.41 21.07
N LEU A 83 39.08 7.64 20.53
CA LEU A 83 39.78 6.68 19.66
C LEU A 83 40.21 5.40 20.40
N ARG A 84 40.51 5.50 21.70
CA ARG A 84 40.88 4.36 22.56
C ARG A 84 39.69 3.71 23.26
N SER A 85 38.47 4.24 23.09
CA SER A 85 37.27 3.74 23.76
C SER A 85 37.01 2.25 23.47
N PRO A 86 36.63 1.43 24.46
CA PRO A 86 36.24 0.04 24.21
C PRO A 86 34.94 -0.07 23.39
N ASN A 87 34.13 0.98 23.34
CA ASN A 87 32.89 1.00 22.57
C ASN A 87 33.16 1.25 21.07
N ARG A 88 32.79 0.29 20.21
CA ARG A 88 32.98 0.35 18.75
C ARG A 88 32.33 1.56 18.09
N PHE A 89 31.18 2.02 18.57
CA PHE A 89 30.46 3.15 17.96
C PHE A 89 31.13 4.48 18.27
N VAL A 90 31.65 4.63 19.49
CA VAL A 90 32.39 5.82 19.92
C VAL A 90 33.69 5.96 19.14
N ARG A 91 34.44 4.86 18.98
CA ARG A 91 35.65 4.83 18.14
C ARG A 91 35.36 5.15 16.68
N TRP A 92 34.33 4.55 16.09
CA TRP A 92 33.93 4.85 14.71
C TRP A 92 33.56 6.31 14.52
N GLY A 93 32.82 6.89 15.46
CA GLY A 93 32.49 8.32 15.44
C GLY A 93 33.73 9.22 15.52
N ALA A 94 34.74 8.84 16.29
CA ALA A 94 36.01 9.56 16.35
C ALA A 94 36.84 9.42 15.07
N ILE A 95 36.92 8.20 14.51
CA ILE A 95 37.60 7.95 13.23
C ILE A 95 36.96 8.77 12.10
N ALA A 96 35.63 8.81 12.02
CA ALA A 96 34.90 9.58 11.02
C ALA A 96 35.13 11.11 11.12
N ARG A 97 35.49 11.61 12.32
CA ARG A 97 35.85 13.02 12.54
C ARG A 97 37.34 13.31 12.37
N SER A 98 38.17 12.30 12.15
CA SER A 98 39.62 12.51 12.00
C SER A 98 39.96 13.23 10.69
N GLU A 99 40.99 14.08 10.72
CA GLU A 99 41.51 14.71 9.49
C GLU A 99 41.95 13.67 8.46
N LYS A 100 42.51 12.54 8.91
CA LYS A 100 42.95 11.45 8.04
C LYS A 100 41.76 10.87 7.26
N PHE A 101 40.61 10.70 7.91
CA PHE A 101 39.38 10.25 7.26
C PHE A 101 38.83 11.32 6.32
N SER A 102 38.80 12.59 6.73
CA SER A 102 38.34 13.70 5.88
C SER A 102 39.20 13.86 4.61
N LYS A 103 40.53 13.77 4.73
CA LYS A 103 41.47 13.80 3.60
C LYS A 103 41.31 12.58 2.66
N GLY A 104 40.86 11.44 3.18
CA GLY A 104 40.53 10.24 2.41
C GLY A 104 39.10 10.20 1.86
N MET A 105 38.20 11.05 2.35
CA MET A 105 36.75 11.01 2.10
C MET A 105 36.43 11.07 0.60
N THR A 106 37.11 11.93 -0.15
CA THR A 106 36.95 12.03 -1.59
C THR A 106 37.22 10.70 -2.31
N LYS A 107 38.27 9.97 -1.91
CA LYS A 107 38.60 8.66 -2.50
C LYS A 107 37.51 7.62 -2.19
N TYR A 108 36.99 7.61 -0.96
CA TYR A 108 35.89 6.71 -0.57
C TYR A 108 34.59 7.02 -1.33
N MET A 109 34.25 8.30 -1.50
CA MET A 109 33.08 8.73 -2.27
C MET A 109 33.21 8.36 -3.75
N ILE A 110 34.40 8.56 -4.34
CA ILE A 110 34.68 8.13 -5.72
C ILE A 110 34.54 6.61 -5.83
N GLY A 111 35.14 5.83 -4.92
CA GLY A 111 35.03 4.37 -4.92
C GLY A 111 33.58 3.89 -4.79
N ALA A 112 32.80 4.46 -3.87
CA ALA A 112 31.38 4.16 -3.71
C ALA A 112 30.56 4.52 -4.95
N TYR A 113 30.87 5.65 -5.59
CA TYR A 113 30.21 6.07 -6.83
C TYR A 113 30.53 5.14 -8.00
N VAL A 114 31.78 4.68 -8.14
CA VAL A 114 32.16 3.68 -9.15
C VAL A 114 31.43 2.36 -8.92
N ILE A 115 31.34 1.87 -7.67
CA ILE A 115 30.56 0.67 -7.34
C ILE A 115 29.08 0.87 -7.71
N PHE A 116 28.51 2.02 -7.38
CA PHE A 116 27.14 2.37 -7.74
C PHE A 116 26.92 2.38 -9.27
N LEU A 117 27.86 2.92 -10.05
CA LEU A 117 27.78 2.92 -11.52
C LEU A 117 27.87 1.51 -12.10
N ILE A 118 28.81 0.68 -11.62
CA ILE A 118 28.94 -0.72 -12.06
C ILE A 118 27.66 -1.50 -11.76
N TYR A 119 27.13 -1.36 -10.55
CA TYR A 119 25.86 -1.96 -10.16
C TYR A 119 24.71 -1.45 -11.03
N GLY A 120 24.66 -0.14 -11.31
CA GLY A 120 23.67 0.49 -12.17
C GLY A 120 23.71 -0.03 -13.61
N LEU A 121 24.90 -0.24 -14.18
CA LEU A 121 25.08 -0.84 -15.51
C LEU A 121 24.60 -2.30 -15.55
N PHE A 122 24.95 -3.11 -14.55
CA PHE A 122 24.48 -4.49 -14.48
C PHE A 122 22.95 -4.56 -14.30
N PHE A 123 22.40 -3.71 -13.43
CA PHE A 123 20.96 -3.61 -13.19
C PHE A 123 20.20 -3.20 -14.44
N THR A 124 20.65 -2.15 -15.14
CA THR A 124 20.00 -1.67 -16.38
C THR A 124 20.11 -2.67 -17.52
N LYS A 125 21.24 -3.36 -17.68
CA LYS A 125 21.38 -4.47 -18.65
C LYS A 125 20.38 -5.59 -18.38
N LYS A 126 20.20 -5.99 -17.11
CA LYS A 126 19.23 -7.00 -16.71
C LYS A 126 17.79 -6.55 -16.95
N LEU A 127 17.47 -5.28 -16.66
CA LEU A 127 16.15 -4.70 -16.89
C LEU A 127 15.82 -4.67 -18.39
N PHE A 128 16.77 -4.20 -19.21
CA PHE A 128 16.62 -4.14 -20.67
C PHE A 128 16.39 -5.54 -21.29
N ALA A 129 17.11 -6.56 -20.81
CA ALA A 129 16.90 -7.93 -21.26
C ALA A 129 15.47 -8.43 -20.96
N LYS A 130 14.97 -8.14 -19.75
CA LYS A 130 13.59 -8.46 -19.35
C LYS A 130 12.55 -7.72 -20.19
N ASP A 131 12.78 -6.45 -20.49
CA ASP A 131 11.86 -5.66 -21.31
C ASP A 131 11.82 -6.20 -22.75
N LYS A 132 12.98 -6.59 -23.32
CA LYS A 132 13.05 -7.21 -24.65
C LYS A 132 12.40 -8.58 -24.69
N GLU A 133 12.55 -9.38 -23.63
CA GLU A 133 11.86 -10.65 -23.47
C GLU A 133 10.34 -10.43 -23.43
N LEU A 134 9.87 -9.47 -22.63
CA LEU A 134 8.46 -9.11 -22.52
C LEU A 134 7.88 -8.65 -23.87
N GLU A 135 8.58 -7.78 -24.61
CA GLU A 135 8.15 -7.34 -25.96
C GLU A 135 7.94 -8.53 -26.92
N ARG A 136 8.87 -9.49 -26.93
CA ARG A 136 8.77 -10.68 -27.79
C ARG A 136 7.57 -11.55 -27.41
N LEU A 137 7.40 -11.80 -26.12
CA LEU A 137 6.31 -12.64 -25.62
C LEU A 137 4.93 -11.99 -25.83
N LEU A 138 4.83 -10.67 -25.66
CA LEU A 138 3.58 -9.94 -25.95
C LEU A 138 3.21 -10.02 -27.42
N LYS A 139 4.19 -9.87 -28.32
CA LYS A 139 3.95 -10.03 -29.76
C LYS A 139 3.43 -11.44 -30.08
N LYS A 140 4.06 -12.48 -29.51
CA LYS A 140 3.61 -13.87 -29.67
C LYS A 140 2.20 -14.10 -29.10
N GLN A 141 1.86 -13.44 -28.00
CA GLN A 141 0.52 -13.48 -27.40
C GLN A 141 -0.53 -12.78 -28.28
N GLU A 142 -0.21 -11.63 -28.88
CA GLU A 142 -1.09 -10.93 -29.83
C GLU A 142 -1.33 -11.74 -31.11
N GLU A 143 -0.32 -12.49 -31.56
CA GLU A 143 -0.43 -13.45 -32.67
C GLU A 143 -1.22 -14.72 -32.31
N GLY A 144 -1.61 -14.90 -31.05
CA GLY A 144 -2.36 -16.08 -30.58
C GLY A 144 -1.52 -17.35 -30.41
N ASN A 145 -0.20 -17.24 -30.51
CA ASN A 145 0.73 -18.39 -30.50
C ASN A 145 1.35 -18.66 -29.12
N ALA A 146 1.08 -17.83 -28.10
CA ALA A 146 1.71 -17.96 -26.79
C ALA A 146 1.17 -19.18 -26.02
N ASN A 147 2.09 -20.01 -25.50
CA ASN A 147 1.75 -21.16 -24.66
C ASN A 147 1.49 -20.75 -23.19
N GLU A 148 1.07 -21.70 -22.34
CA GLU A 148 0.74 -21.42 -20.93
C GLU A 148 1.96 -20.89 -20.15
N TYR A 149 3.14 -21.48 -20.33
CA TYR A 149 4.37 -21.01 -19.70
C TYR A 149 4.69 -19.56 -20.08
N GLU A 150 4.60 -19.22 -21.37
CA GLU A 150 4.86 -17.87 -21.87
C GLU A 150 3.85 -16.86 -21.32
N ALA A 151 2.58 -17.23 -21.21
CA ALA A 151 1.57 -16.40 -20.56
C ALA A 151 1.89 -16.14 -19.08
N LEU A 152 2.32 -17.17 -18.34
CA LEU A 152 2.79 -17.05 -16.95
C LEU A 152 4.05 -16.17 -16.86
N ARG A 153 4.99 -16.34 -17.78
CA ARG A 153 6.22 -15.54 -17.85
C ARG A 153 5.93 -14.06 -18.13
N ILE A 154 4.96 -13.75 -18.99
CA ILE A 154 4.47 -12.38 -19.20
C ILE A 154 3.93 -11.80 -17.89
N LYS A 155 3.14 -12.57 -17.12
CA LYS A 155 2.65 -12.12 -15.80
C LYS A 155 3.79 -11.87 -14.81
N GLU A 156 4.80 -12.75 -14.77
CA GLU A 156 6.00 -12.61 -13.93
C GLU A 156 6.78 -11.34 -14.27
N LEU A 157 7.05 -11.11 -15.56
CA LEU A 157 7.78 -9.93 -16.05
C LEU A 157 7.01 -8.63 -15.77
N LYS A 158 5.67 -8.66 -15.84
CA LYS A 158 4.81 -7.54 -15.45
C LYS A 158 4.68 -7.36 -13.93
N GLY A 159 5.20 -8.27 -13.12
CA GLY A 159 5.04 -8.27 -11.66
C GLY A 159 3.59 -8.47 -11.21
N LYS A 160 2.79 -9.19 -12.01
CA LYS A 160 1.38 -9.49 -11.75
C LYS A 160 1.14 -10.97 -11.43
N LEU A 161 2.19 -11.73 -11.18
CA LEU A 161 2.09 -13.14 -10.84
C LEU A 161 1.41 -13.29 -9.47
N ARG A 162 0.45 -14.21 -9.38
CA ARG A 162 -0.23 -14.58 -8.12
C ARG A 162 0.17 -15.99 -7.72
N ARG A 163 -0.20 -16.40 -6.51
CA ARG A 163 0.25 -17.67 -5.93
C ARG A 163 -0.06 -18.89 -6.80
N ARG A 164 -1.27 -18.98 -7.37
CA ARG A 164 -1.66 -20.04 -8.30
C ARG A 164 -0.74 -20.08 -9.54
N ASP A 165 -0.47 -18.92 -10.14
CA ASP A 165 0.42 -18.79 -11.29
C ASP A 165 1.90 -19.05 -10.93
N GLU A 166 2.34 -18.66 -9.74
CA GLU A 166 3.69 -18.93 -9.21
C GLU A 166 3.94 -20.43 -9.11
N LEU A 167 2.99 -21.19 -8.55
CA LEU A 167 3.09 -22.64 -8.40
C LEU A 167 3.19 -23.34 -9.76
N LYS A 168 2.36 -22.92 -10.74
CA LYS A 168 2.46 -23.42 -12.11
C LYS A 168 3.83 -23.11 -12.73
N LEU A 169 4.29 -21.87 -12.57
CA LEU A 169 5.57 -21.44 -13.13
C LEU A 169 6.77 -22.16 -12.49
N GLU A 170 6.70 -22.47 -11.20
CA GLU A 170 7.70 -23.29 -10.50
C GLU A 170 7.77 -24.71 -11.09
N GLU A 171 6.65 -25.31 -11.45
CA GLU A 171 6.62 -26.63 -12.08
C GLU A 171 7.21 -26.62 -13.49
N TYR A 172 6.88 -25.62 -14.31
CA TYR A 172 7.56 -25.42 -15.59
C TYR A 172 9.07 -25.22 -15.43
N LYS A 173 9.51 -24.46 -14.42
CA LYS A 173 10.95 -24.26 -14.13
C LYS A 173 11.65 -25.57 -13.76
N LYS A 174 10.99 -26.47 -13.01
CA LYS A 174 11.52 -27.81 -12.74
C LYS A 174 11.66 -28.63 -14.02
N MET A 175 10.65 -28.60 -14.89
CA MET A 175 10.73 -29.25 -16.20
C MET A 175 11.88 -28.70 -17.06
N GLN A 176 12.17 -27.38 -16.99
CA GLN A 176 13.35 -26.80 -17.64
C GLN A 176 14.66 -27.34 -17.06
N GLU A 177 14.75 -27.49 -15.74
CA GLU A 177 15.92 -28.08 -15.06
C GLU A 177 16.12 -29.57 -15.44
N GLU A 178 15.03 -30.27 -15.75
CA GLU A 178 15.02 -31.65 -16.28
C GLU A 178 15.34 -31.75 -17.78
N GLY A 179 15.54 -30.61 -18.47
CA GLY A 179 15.96 -30.54 -19.87
C GLY A 179 14.83 -30.37 -20.89
N ILE A 180 13.60 -30.08 -20.45
CA ILE A 180 12.48 -29.78 -21.36
C ILE A 180 12.57 -28.31 -21.80
N GLU A 181 12.75 -28.09 -23.10
CA GLU A 181 12.89 -26.74 -23.68
C GLU A 181 11.62 -26.20 -24.36
N ASN A 182 10.73 -27.09 -24.82
CA ASN A 182 9.48 -26.72 -25.51
C ASN A 182 8.26 -27.07 -24.65
N PHE A 183 7.36 -26.09 -24.45
CA PHE A 183 6.14 -26.20 -23.65
C PHE A 183 4.85 -26.02 -24.44
N ASP A 184 4.89 -25.98 -25.77
CA ASP A 184 3.72 -25.66 -26.60
C ASP A 184 2.53 -26.62 -26.35
N ASP A 185 2.80 -27.91 -26.14
CA ASP A 185 1.78 -28.95 -25.87
C ASP A 185 1.70 -29.36 -24.39
N ILE A 186 2.45 -28.71 -23.50
CA ILE A 186 2.52 -29.06 -22.08
C ILE A 186 1.62 -28.13 -21.27
N ARG A 187 0.66 -28.73 -20.56
CA ARG A 187 -0.20 -28.02 -19.59
C ARG A 187 0.01 -28.57 -18.20
N VAL A 188 0.18 -27.66 -17.25
CA VAL A 188 0.37 -28.00 -15.83
C VAL A 188 -0.98 -28.01 -15.13
N GLN A 189 -1.10 -28.85 -14.08
CA GLN A 189 -2.31 -28.92 -13.28
C GLN A 189 -2.68 -27.54 -12.71
N ASN A 190 -3.99 -27.28 -12.61
CA ASN A 190 -4.46 -26.06 -11.97
C ASN A 190 -4.35 -26.15 -10.45
N PHE A 191 -3.49 -25.34 -9.84
CA PHE A 191 -3.26 -25.28 -8.39
C PHE A 191 -4.29 -24.43 -7.66
N ASP A 192 -5.57 -24.79 -7.76
CA ASP A 192 -6.67 -24.07 -7.10
C ASP A 192 -6.64 -24.30 -5.58
N GLN A 193 -5.92 -23.43 -4.85
CA GLN A 193 -5.70 -23.56 -3.41
C GLN A 193 -7.00 -23.56 -2.63
N ASN A 194 -7.99 -22.78 -3.06
CA ASN A 194 -9.31 -22.75 -2.42
C ASN A 194 -10.06 -24.08 -2.49
N LYS A 195 -9.74 -24.96 -3.45
CA LYS A 195 -10.28 -26.32 -3.56
C LYS A 195 -9.36 -27.39 -2.98
N LEU A 196 -8.05 -27.22 -3.16
CA LEU A 196 -7.05 -28.25 -2.83
C LEU A 196 -6.61 -28.20 -1.36
N ASN A 197 -6.69 -27.05 -0.70
CA ASN A 197 -6.27 -26.91 0.69
C ASN A 197 -7.39 -27.32 1.65
N GLU A 198 -7.27 -28.49 2.26
CA GLU A 198 -8.23 -29.05 3.22
C GLU A 198 -8.49 -28.15 4.45
N GLN A 199 -7.55 -27.26 4.79
CA GLN A 199 -7.70 -26.32 5.90
C GLN A 199 -8.63 -25.15 5.56
N ILE A 200 -8.93 -24.93 4.28
CA ILE A 200 -9.95 -23.97 3.84
C ILE A 200 -11.29 -24.69 3.94
N LEU A 201 -12.02 -24.39 5.03
CA LEU A 201 -13.31 -25.01 5.31
C LEU A 201 -14.34 -24.70 4.20
N PRO A 202 -15.31 -25.60 3.99
CA PRO A 202 -16.31 -25.43 2.94
C PRO A 202 -17.13 -24.16 3.13
N ALA A 203 -17.62 -23.64 2.00
CA ALA A 203 -18.60 -22.57 2.01
C ALA A 203 -19.88 -23.00 2.75
N ARG A 204 -20.53 -22.05 3.41
CA ARG A 204 -21.81 -22.24 4.09
C ARG A 204 -22.60 -20.95 4.09
N ASP A 205 -23.91 -21.07 4.24
CA ASP A 205 -24.75 -19.91 4.52
C ASP A 205 -24.45 -19.34 5.91
N THR A 206 -24.02 -18.09 5.97
CA THR A 206 -23.69 -17.38 7.21
C THR A 206 -24.82 -16.48 7.72
N THR A 207 -25.97 -16.46 7.04
CA THR A 207 -27.10 -15.57 7.35
C THR A 207 -27.59 -15.75 8.78
N ASN A 208 -27.94 -16.98 9.19
CA ASN A 208 -28.41 -17.26 10.55
C ASN A 208 -27.34 -16.95 11.61
N PHE A 209 -26.07 -17.24 11.31
CA PHE A 209 -24.96 -16.93 12.20
C PHE A 209 -24.86 -15.42 12.49
N TYR A 210 -24.98 -14.58 11.47
CA TYR A 210 -24.95 -13.12 11.65
C TYR A 210 -26.25 -12.57 12.24
N GLN A 211 -27.39 -13.20 11.95
CA GLN A 211 -28.67 -12.89 12.58
C GLN A 211 -28.58 -12.97 14.11
N GLU A 212 -28.03 -14.06 14.63
CA GLU A 212 -27.84 -14.26 16.07
C GLU A 212 -26.76 -13.34 16.65
N LYS A 213 -25.67 -13.10 15.91
CA LYS A 213 -24.51 -12.34 16.40
C LYS A 213 -24.70 -10.82 16.40
N ALA A 214 -25.70 -10.28 15.69
CA ALA A 214 -25.84 -8.85 15.38
C ALA A 214 -25.67 -7.90 16.58
N ASN A 215 -26.33 -8.19 17.70
CA ASN A 215 -26.34 -7.33 18.89
C ASN A 215 -24.98 -7.25 19.61
N GLU A 216 -24.15 -8.30 19.49
CA GLU A 216 -22.86 -8.39 20.16
C GLU A 216 -21.68 -8.10 19.23
N TYR A 217 -21.90 -8.21 17.91
CA TYR A 217 -20.89 -8.11 16.87
C TYR A 217 -19.98 -6.90 17.06
N ASP A 218 -20.59 -5.74 17.31
CA ASP A 218 -19.86 -4.50 17.45
C ASP A 218 -18.93 -4.47 18.66
N LYS A 219 -19.39 -4.97 19.80
CA LYS A 219 -18.57 -5.00 21.02
C LYS A 219 -17.41 -5.97 20.84
N ALA A 220 -17.68 -7.13 20.25
CA ALA A 220 -16.68 -8.17 20.02
C ALA A 220 -15.56 -7.70 19.09
N ILE A 221 -15.90 -7.08 17.95
CA ILE A 221 -14.89 -6.78 16.91
C ILE A 221 -14.14 -5.45 17.17
N ASN A 222 -14.70 -4.55 17.98
CA ASN A 222 -14.14 -3.21 18.18
C ASN A 222 -12.70 -3.23 18.70
N MET A 223 -12.37 -4.14 19.62
CA MET A 223 -11.00 -4.24 20.14
C MET A 223 -10.02 -4.75 19.08
N GLU A 224 -10.40 -5.79 18.33
CA GLU A 224 -9.58 -6.33 17.22
C GLU A 224 -9.28 -5.25 16.19
N GLU A 225 -10.31 -4.53 15.71
CA GLU A 225 -10.14 -3.47 14.70
C GLU A 225 -9.27 -2.31 15.19
N ARG A 226 -9.37 -1.96 16.48
CA ARG A 226 -8.59 -0.87 17.06
C ARG A 226 -7.11 -1.21 17.14
N VAL A 227 -6.77 -2.43 17.56
CA VAL A 227 -5.39 -2.89 17.70
C VAL A 227 -4.67 -2.92 16.35
N ILE A 228 -5.36 -3.34 15.28
CA ILE A 228 -4.80 -3.39 13.93
C ILE A 228 -4.99 -2.08 13.15
N PHE A 229 -5.46 -1.01 13.78
CA PHE A 229 -5.72 0.30 13.14
C PHE A 229 -6.64 0.23 11.91
N LEU A 230 -7.62 -0.68 11.91
CA LEU A 230 -8.49 -0.93 10.77
C LEU A 230 -9.35 0.28 10.41
N GLY A 231 -9.61 1.18 11.37
CA GLY A 231 -10.31 2.44 11.09
C GLY A 231 -9.67 3.29 9.99
N LYS A 232 -8.33 3.24 9.84
CA LYS A 232 -7.65 3.91 8.70
C LYS A 232 -8.01 3.26 7.36
N ARG A 233 -8.18 1.93 7.34
CA ARG A 233 -8.56 1.17 6.14
C ARG A 233 -10.02 1.34 5.79
N ARG A 234 -10.93 1.32 6.78
CA ARG A 234 -12.34 1.67 6.57
C ARG A 234 -12.50 3.11 6.07
N LYS A 235 -11.71 4.07 6.59
CA LYS A 235 -11.68 5.44 6.06
C LYS A 235 -11.15 5.49 4.61
N TRP A 236 -10.15 4.69 4.26
CA TRP A 236 -9.68 4.56 2.88
C TRP A 236 -10.80 4.04 1.96
N LEU A 237 -11.48 2.95 2.35
CA LEU A 237 -12.61 2.36 1.62
C LEU A 237 -13.69 3.42 1.32
N MET A 238 -14.18 4.09 2.38
CA MET A 238 -15.29 5.05 2.23
C MET A 238 -14.89 6.33 1.49
N LYS A 239 -13.59 6.62 1.32
CA LYS A 239 -13.13 7.73 0.49
C LYS A 239 -13.43 7.50 -0.99
N HIS A 240 -13.67 6.27 -1.43
CA HIS A 240 -14.01 5.97 -2.83
C HIS A 240 -15.52 6.09 -3.13
N CYS A 241 -16.36 6.22 -2.10
CA CYS A 241 -17.81 6.37 -2.29
C CYS A 241 -18.13 7.69 -3.01
N GLN A 242 -18.76 7.60 -4.17
CA GLN A 242 -19.18 8.74 -4.99
C GLN A 242 -20.33 8.32 -5.90
N GLY A 243 -21.24 9.25 -6.21
CA GLY A 243 -22.38 8.99 -7.09
C GLY A 243 -23.43 8.10 -6.43
N ASP A 244 -23.98 7.15 -7.18
CA ASP A 244 -24.88 6.13 -6.66
C ASP A 244 -24.07 4.96 -6.09
N VAL A 245 -24.18 4.75 -4.78
CA VAL A 245 -23.32 3.83 -4.03
C VAL A 245 -24.10 2.61 -3.56
N LEU A 246 -23.52 1.43 -3.70
CA LEU A 246 -23.98 0.20 -3.06
C LEU A 246 -22.94 -0.25 -2.02
N GLU A 247 -23.31 -0.32 -0.75
CA GLU A 247 -22.51 -0.98 0.29
C GLU A 247 -23.06 -2.40 0.51
N VAL A 248 -22.29 -3.38 0.05
CA VAL A 248 -22.61 -4.81 0.19
C VAL A 248 -22.01 -5.34 1.49
N SER A 249 -22.71 -6.29 2.12
CA SER A 249 -22.33 -6.88 3.41
C SER A 249 -22.12 -5.80 4.47
N CYS A 250 -23.07 -4.86 4.56
CA CYS A 250 -22.92 -3.67 5.40
C CYS A 250 -22.86 -4.00 6.91
N GLY A 251 -23.31 -5.20 7.30
CA GLY A 251 -23.34 -5.71 8.66
C GLY A 251 -24.11 -4.76 9.57
N THR A 252 -23.51 -4.40 10.70
CA THR A 252 -24.04 -3.41 11.65
C THR A 252 -23.77 -1.95 11.23
N GLY A 253 -23.29 -1.68 10.01
CA GLY A 253 -23.11 -0.31 9.52
C GLY A 253 -21.85 0.37 10.07
N ARG A 254 -20.77 -0.40 10.30
CA ARG A 254 -19.53 0.10 10.91
C ARG A 254 -18.84 1.19 10.08
N ASN A 255 -19.12 1.24 8.79
CA ASN A 255 -18.55 2.21 7.85
C ASN A 255 -19.28 3.55 7.84
N ILE A 256 -20.52 3.63 8.34
CA ILE A 256 -21.37 4.84 8.32
C ILE A 256 -20.66 6.07 8.89
N LYS A 257 -19.83 5.88 9.92
CA LYS A 257 -19.09 6.99 10.54
C LYS A 257 -18.06 7.64 9.61
N TYR A 258 -17.63 6.97 8.54
CA TYR A 258 -16.65 7.46 7.58
C TYR A 258 -17.26 7.97 6.26
N LEU A 259 -18.57 7.85 6.07
CA LEU A 259 -19.26 8.36 4.88
C LEU A 259 -19.09 9.88 4.74
N ASP A 260 -18.82 10.29 3.50
CA ASP A 260 -18.82 11.68 3.06
C ASP A 260 -20.04 11.91 2.15
N MET A 261 -21.14 12.37 2.76
CA MET A 261 -22.41 12.55 2.05
C MET A 261 -22.36 13.63 0.97
N SER A 262 -21.34 14.48 0.94
CA SER A 262 -21.19 15.52 -0.10
C SER A 262 -20.89 14.95 -1.49
N ARG A 263 -20.41 13.71 -1.56
CA ARG A 263 -20.04 13.02 -2.80
C ARG A 263 -21.04 11.97 -3.24
N ILE A 264 -22.03 11.65 -2.41
CA ILE A 264 -22.96 10.53 -2.58
C ILE A 264 -24.32 11.07 -3.00
N ASN A 265 -24.77 10.70 -4.21
CA ASN A 265 -26.09 11.02 -4.72
C ASN A 265 -27.17 10.10 -4.12
N SER A 266 -26.90 8.81 -4.04
CA SER A 266 -27.75 7.82 -3.36
C SER A 266 -26.90 6.73 -2.73
N ILE A 267 -27.41 6.07 -1.69
CA ILE A 267 -26.73 4.92 -1.06
C ILE A 267 -27.71 3.78 -0.80
N THR A 268 -27.36 2.58 -1.23
CA THR A 268 -28.09 1.36 -0.92
C THR A 268 -27.22 0.49 -0.02
N PHE A 269 -27.77 0.04 1.10
CA PHE A 269 -27.15 -0.94 1.98
C PHE A 269 -27.76 -2.32 1.69
N LEU A 270 -26.91 -3.33 1.52
CA LEU A 270 -27.29 -4.72 1.37
C LEU A 270 -26.63 -5.57 2.45
N ASP A 271 -27.41 -6.42 3.11
CA ASP A 271 -26.90 -7.48 4.00
C ASP A 271 -27.89 -8.65 4.02
N SER A 272 -27.41 -9.87 4.22
CA SER A 272 -28.31 -11.03 4.29
C SER A 272 -29.04 -11.12 5.63
N SER A 273 -28.46 -10.56 6.70
CA SER A 273 -29.07 -10.56 8.03
C SER A 273 -29.96 -9.34 8.24
N GLU A 274 -31.22 -9.59 8.55
CA GLU A 274 -32.19 -8.55 8.92
C GLU A 274 -31.79 -7.83 10.21
N ASN A 275 -31.34 -8.57 11.24
CA ASN A 275 -30.91 -7.95 12.51
C ASN A 275 -29.69 -7.02 12.32
N MET A 276 -28.75 -7.40 11.46
CA MET A 276 -27.62 -6.55 11.08
C MET A 276 -28.12 -5.27 10.37
N MET A 277 -29.04 -5.45 9.42
CA MET A 277 -29.63 -4.36 8.65
C MET A 277 -30.41 -3.37 9.53
N GLU A 278 -31.16 -3.84 10.54
CA GLU A 278 -31.86 -2.99 11.50
C GLU A 278 -30.90 -2.06 12.26
N ILE A 279 -29.77 -2.60 12.71
CA ILE A 279 -28.72 -1.82 13.40
C ILE A 279 -28.11 -0.78 12.45
N THR A 280 -27.84 -1.17 11.19
CA THR A 280 -27.36 -0.28 10.14
C THR A 280 -28.34 0.85 9.88
N HIS A 281 -29.62 0.52 9.70
CA HIS A 281 -30.71 1.47 9.51
C HIS A 281 -30.76 2.49 10.65
N LYS A 282 -30.77 2.01 11.89
CA LYS A 282 -30.80 2.88 13.09
C LYS A 282 -29.61 3.84 13.11
N LYS A 283 -28.39 3.34 12.98
CA LYS A 283 -27.17 4.19 12.99
C LYS A 283 -27.13 5.18 11.84
N PHE A 284 -27.60 4.78 10.65
CA PHE A 284 -27.64 5.68 9.51
C PHE A 284 -28.61 6.83 9.75
N ARG A 285 -29.83 6.52 10.22
CA ARG A 285 -30.86 7.53 10.52
C ARG A 285 -30.48 8.44 11.68
N GLU A 286 -29.80 7.94 12.70
CA GLU A 286 -29.25 8.74 13.78
C GLU A 286 -28.20 9.74 13.27
N LYS A 287 -27.28 9.31 12.40
CA LYS A 287 -26.20 10.17 11.89
C LYS A 287 -26.66 11.13 10.78
N PHE A 288 -27.58 10.69 9.92
CA PHE A 288 -28.00 11.42 8.72
C PHE A 288 -29.55 11.50 8.61
N PRO A 289 -30.23 12.11 9.59
CA PRO A 289 -31.70 12.09 9.67
C PRO A 289 -32.41 12.74 8.47
N LYS A 290 -31.74 13.70 7.81
CA LYS A 290 -32.31 14.46 6.67
C LYS A 290 -32.04 13.81 5.31
N TYR A 291 -31.20 12.77 5.23
CA TYR A 291 -30.83 12.17 3.96
C TYR A 291 -31.90 11.19 3.47
N LYS A 292 -32.54 11.52 2.34
CA LYS A 292 -33.70 10.78 1.82
C LYS A 292 -33.34 9.66 0.85
N LYS A 293 -32.29 9.83 0.05
CA LYS A 293 -31.89 8.92 -1.03
C LYS A 293 -31.10 7.71 -0.51
N VAL A 294 -31.69 6.98 0.43
CA VAL A 294 -31.09 5.78 1.03
C VAL A 294 -32.07 4.61 0.97
N ALA A 295 -31.56 3.44 0.61
CA ALA A 295 -32.30 2.18 0.62
C ALA A 295 -31.58 1.14 1.50
N PHE A 296 -32.36 0.23 2.09
CA PHE A 296 -31.90 -0.85 2.95
C PHE A 296 -32.54 -2.13 2.42
N VAL A 297 -31.74 -3.08 1.98
CA VAL A 297 -32.19 -4.28 1.28
C VAL A 297 -31.66 -5.51 2.01
N VAL A 298 -32.55 -6.38 2.44
CA VAL A 298 -32.17 -7.67 3.03
C VAL A 298 -32.04 -8.69 1.90
N GLY A 299 -30.85 -9.27 1.76
CA GLY A 299 -30.58 -10.23 0.70
C GLY A 299 -29.12 -10.62 0.57
N LYS A 300 -28.89 -11.74 -0.13
CA LYS A 300 -27.55 -12.28 -0.42
C LYS A 300 -26.93 -11.58 -1.62
N ALA A 301 -25.62 -11.32 -1.56
CA ALA A 301 -24.84 -10.71 -2.66
C ALA A 301 -24.87 -11.58 -3.93
N GLU A 302 -24.94 -12.90 -3.76
CA GLU A 302 -25.05 -13.91 -4.80
C GLU A 302 -26.36 -13.83 -5.60
N ASN A 303 -27.39 -13.18 -5.05
CA ASN A 303 -28.71 -12.98 -5.65
C ASN A 303 -28.97 -11.50 -5.99
N LEU A 304 -27.93 -10.67 -5.95
CA LEU A 304 -28.04 -9.21 -6.05
C LEU A 304 -28.70 -8.74 -7.35
N VAL A 305 -28.44 -9.41 -8.48
CA VAL A 305 -29.06 -9.06 -9.77
C VAL A 305 -30.57 -9.35 -9.74
N ASP A 306 -30.96 -10.52 -9.24
CA ASP A 306 -32.38 -10.92 -9.13
C ASP A 306 -33.16 -9.96 -8.21
N LEU A 307 -32.53 -9.52 -7.12
CA LEU A 307 -33.08 -8.53 -6.19
C LEU A 307 -33.29 -7.17 -6.87
N ALA A 308 -32.31 -6.72 -7.67
CA ALA A 308 -32.40 -5.48 -8.43
C ALA A 308 -33.50 -5.52 -9.52
N GLU A 309 -33.77 -6.69 -10.09
CA GLU A 309 -34.85 -6.89 -11.06
C GLU A 309 -36.24 -6.92 -10.40
N LYS A 310 -36.38 -7.61 -9.26
CA LYS A 310 -37.64 -7.69 -8.50
C LYS A 310 -38.06 -6.36 -7.88
N GLY A 311 -37.11 -5.47 -7.59
CA GLY A 311 -37.39 -4.13 -7.06
C GLY A 311 -38.03 -3.16 -8.05
N LYS A 312 -38.27 -3.58 -9.30
CA LYS A 312 -38.92 -2.73 -10.31
C LYS A 312 -40.42 -2.61 -10.06
N PRO A 313 -41.00 -1.40 -9.99
CA PRO A 313 -42.44 -1.24 -10.16
C PRO A 313 -42.82 -1.68 -11.58
N SER A 314 -43.92 -2.42 -11.69
CA SER A 314 -44.48 -2.99 -12.94
C SER A 314 -45.00 -1.90 -13.90
N LEU A 315 -44.14 -1.01 -14.37
CA LEU A 315 -44.45 -0.04 -15.41
C LEU A 315 -43.87 -0.53 -16.73
N GLU A 316 -44.75 -0.78 -17.70
CA GLU A 316 -44.55 -1.62 -18.88
C GLU A 316 -43.50 -1.11 -19.90
N ASN A 317 -42.85 0.04 -19.65
CA ASN A 317 -42.04 0.73 -20.67
C ASN A 317 -40.56 0.98 -20.33
N GLU A 318 -40.00 0.42 -19.25
CA GLU A 318 -38.58 0.63 -18.94
C GLU A 318 -37.78 -0.69 -18.82
N LYS A 319 -37.56 -1.34 -19.97
CA LYS A 319 -36.48 -2.35 -20.07
C LYS A 319 -35.08 -1.72 -19.91
N GLU A 320 -34.95 -0.39 -20.00
CA GLU A 320 -33.67 0.33 -20.00
C GLU A 320 -33.14 0.77 -18.62
N ASN A 321 -33.99 0.95 -17.59
CA ASN A 321 -33.53 1.38 -16.26
C ASN A 321 -33.26 0.18 -15.34
N GLN A 322 -32.23 -0.60 -15.65
CA GLN A 322 -31.65 -1.49 -14.64
C GLN A 322 -30.92 -0.63 -13.59
N VAL A 323 -31.15 -0.87 -12.30
CA VAL A 323 -30.43 -0.14 -11.25
C VAL A 323 -28.93 -0.38 -11.42
N LYS A 324 -28.14 0.69 -11.54
CA LYS A 324 -26.68 0.64 -11.64
C LYS A 324 -26.04 1.59 -10.66
N TYR A 325 -24.83 1.26 -10.23
CA TYR A 325 -24.06 2.01 -9.24
C TYR A 325 -22.75 2.56 -9.83
N ASP A 326 -22.38 3.77 -9.41
CA ASP A 326 -21.08 4.38 -9.72
C ASP A 326 -19.97 3.73 -8.88
N THR A 327 -20.27 3.44 -7.62
CA THR A 327 -19.33 2.78 -6.71
C THR A 327 -20.03 1.64 -5.95
N ILE A 328 -19.45 0.45 -6.00
CA ILE A 328 -19.84 -0.67 -5.12
C ILE A 328 -18.72 -0.85 -4.11
N VAL A 329 -19.05 -0.91 -2.83
CA VAL A 329 -18.07 -1.12 -1.75
C VAL A 329 -18.44 -2.33 -0.91
N GLU A 330 -17.44 -3.09 -0.48
CA GLU A 330 -17.61 -4.21 0.44
C GLU A 330 -16.44 -4.26 1.43
N ALA A 331 -16.75 -4.60 2.69
CA ALA A 331 -15.78 -4.66 3.77
C ALA A 331 -15.91 -5.95 4.58
N PHE A 332 -14.99 -6.90 4.38
CA PHE A 332 -14.93 -8.19 5.05
C PHE A 332 -16.16 -9.07 4.79
N GLY A 333 -16.72 -8.98 3.59
CA GLY A 333 -17.87 -9.76 3.13
C GLY A 333 -17.47 -11.03 2.39
N LEU A 334 -16.50 -10.94 1.45
CA LEU A 334 -16.15 -12.07 0.55
C LEU A 334 -15.75 -13.34 1.29
N CYS A 335 -15.07 -13.21 2.43
CA CYS A 335 -14.65 -14.36 3.24
C CYS A 335 -15.81 -15.11 3.92
N SER A 336 -17.02 -14.54 3.90
CA SER A 336 -18.25 -15.11 4.48
C SER A 336 -19.33 -15.44 3.44
N HIS A 337 -19.15 -15.02 2.19
CA HIS A 337 -20.02 -15.40 1.07
C HIS A 337 -19.91 -16.90 0.79
N GLU A 338 -21.04 -17.46 0.36
CA GLU A 338 -21.13 -18.86 -0.04
C GLU A 338 -20.44 -19.03 -1.40
N ASP A 339 -20.73 -18.12 -2.33
CA ASP A 339 -20.07 -18.03 -3.64
C ASP A 339 -19.54 -16.60 -3.88
N PRO A 340 -18.29 -16.32 -3.45
CA PRO A 340 -17.72 -14.99 -3.60
C PRO A 340 -17.45 -14.61 -5.06
N VAL A 341 -17.24 -15.58 -5.96
CA VAL A 341 -17.03 -15.31 -7.40
C VAL A 341 -18.34 -14.85 -8.03
N LYS A 342 -19.46 -15.54 -7.73
CA LYS A 342 -20.80 -15.13 -8.17
C LYS A 342 -21.17 -13.75 -7.62
N ALA A 343 -20.86 -13.47 -6.36
CA ALA A 343 -21.07 -12.14 -5.77
C ALA A 343 -20.31 -11.05 -6.55
N LEU A 344 -19.01 -11.23 -6.81
CA LEU A 344 -18.20 -10.29 -7.59
C LEU A 344 -18.72 -10.10 -9.02
N ASN A 345 -19.16 -11.18 -9.67
CA ASN A 345 -19.74 -11.10 -11.02
C ASN A 345 -21.05 -10.30 -11.02
N ASN A 346 -21.88 -10.45 -9.98
CA ASN A 346 -23.08 -9.63 -9.80
C ASN A 346 -22.73 -8.15 -9.54
N PHE A 347 -21.66 -7.86 -8.80
CA PHE A 347 -21.18 -6.49 -8.63
C PHE A 347 -20.84 -5.88 -9.99
N GLY A 348 -20.08 -6.61 -10.82
CA GLY A 348 -19.74 -6.19 -12.18
C GLY A 348 -20.98 -5.92 -13.04
N LYS A 349 -22.02 -6.77 -12.94
CA LYS A 349 -23.29 -6.58 -13.66
C LYS A 349 -24.06 -5.34 -13.22
N LEU A 350 -24.02 -4.96 -11.93
CA LEU A 350 -24.69 -3.75 -11.45
C LEU A 350 -23.81 -2.49 -11.47
N LEU A 351 -22.57 -2.58 -11.95
CA LEU A 351 -21.68 -1.44 -12.07
C LEU A 351 -21.97 -0.64 -13.34
N LYS A 352 -22.07 0.69 -13.21
CA LYS A 352 -22.12 1.61 -14.36
C LYS A 352 -20.80 1.55 -15.16
N PRO A 353 -20.82 1.97 -16.44
CA PRO A 353 -19.59 2.32 -17.15
C PRO A 353 -18.72 3.27 -16.34
N ASP A 354 -17.41 3.00 -16.31
CA ASP A 354 -16.42 3.73 -15.52
C ASP A 354 -16.61 3.70 -13.99
N GLY A 355 -17.56 2.89 -13.50
CA GLY A 355 -17.76 2.65 -12.09
C GLY A 355 -16.59 1.88 -11.46
N ARG A 356 -16.54 1.85 -10.12
CA ARG A 356 -15.50 1.12 -9.38
C ARG A 356 -16.07 0.23 -8.29
N ILE A 357 -15.49 -0.95 -8.16
CA ILE A 357 -15.71 -1.85 -7.03
C ILE A 357 -14.53 -1.69 -6.08
N ILE A 358 -14.79 -1.42 -4.81
CA ILE A 358 -13.77 -1.17 -3.80
C ILE A 358 -13.93 -2.20 -2.69
N LEU A 359 -12.92 -3.02 -2.48
CA LEU A 359 -12.97 -4.13 -1.52
C LEU A 359 -11.94 -3.91 -0.42
N LEU A 360 -12.38 -4.09 0.82
CA LEU A 360 -11.51 -4.18 1.98
C LEU A 360 -11.72 -5.53 2.64
N GLU A 361 -10.81 -6.47 2.41
CA GLU A 361 -11.08 -7.88 2.67
C GLU A 361 -9.97 -8.57 3.46
N HIS A 362 -10.29 -9.74 4.02
CA HIS A 362 -9.32 -10.64 4.64
C HIS A 362 -9.15 -11.89 3.78
N GLY A 363 -7.91 -12.23 3.47
CA GLY A 363 -7.59 -13.50 2.85
C GLY A 363 -6.17 -13.93 3.18
N ARG A 364 -5.68 -14.93 2.45
CA ARG A 364 -4.29 -15.41 2.58
C ARG A 364 -3.28 -14.27 2.50
N GLY A 365 -2.27 -14.37 3.36
CA GLY A 365 -1.16 -13.44 3.47
C GLY A 365 -0.07 -13.70 2.43
N GLN A 366 0.94 -12.82 2.42
CA GLN A 366 2.09 -12.92 1.51
C GLN A 366 3.14 -13.93 1.97
N TYR A 367 3.07 -14.39 3.23
CA TYR A 367 4.10 -15.20 3.84
C TYR A 367 3.54 -16.54 4.35
N ASP A 368 4.23 -17.63 4.02
CA ASP A 368 3.80 -18.98 4.38
C ASP A 368 3.64 -19.19 5.89
N PHE A 369 4.50 -18.59 6.71
CA PHE A 369 4.38 -18.73 8.17
C PHE A 369 3.09 -18.12 8.71
N ILE A 370 2.59 -17.03 8.09
CA ILE A 370 1.29 -16.45 8.43
C ILE A 370 0.17 -17.34 7.91
N ASN A 371 0.27 -17.85 6.69
CA ASN A 371 -0.73 -18.74 6.11
C ASN A 371 -0.90 -20.02 6.93
N LYS A 372 0.18 -20.59 7.47
CA LYS A 372 0.12 -21.71 8.43
C LYS A 372 -0.65 -21.35 9.71
N ILE A 373 -0.48 -20.13 10.23
CA ILE A 373 -1.26 -19.67 11.39
C ILE A 373 -2.73 -19.49 11.04
N LEU A 374 -3.04 -18.97 9.84
CA LEU A 374 -4.41 -18.81 9.36
C LEU A 374 -5.09 -20.17 9.23
N ASP A 375 -4.43 -21.13 8.59
CA ASP A 375 -4.91 -22.50 8.36
C ASP A 375 -5.14 -23.23 9.69
N ASN A 376 -4.15 -23.24 10.60
CA ASN A 376 -4.26 -23.92 11.90
C ASN A 376 -5.35 -23.35 12.83
N ARG A 377 -5.88 -22.16 12.54
CA ARG A 377 -6.93 -21.51 13.34
C ARG A 377 -8.22 -21.28 12.56
N ALA A 378 -8.32 -21.82 11.34
CA ALA A 378 -9.45 -21.60 10.43
C ALA A 378 -10.78 -22.02 11.07
N GLU A 379 -10.86 -23.21 11.66
CA GLU A 379 -12.07 -23.72 12.34
C GLU A 379 -12.52 -22.82 13.49
N ARG A 380 -11.58 -22.47 14.39
CA ARG A 380 -11.88 -21.56 15.49
C ARG A 380 -12.37 -20.20 14.99
N ARG A 381 -11.74 -19.67 13.93
CA ARG A 381 -12.14 -18.40 13.32
C ARG A 381 -13.54 -18.50 12.73
N LEU A 382 -13.84 -19.56 11.99
CA LEU A 382 -15.16 -19.82 11.40
C LEU A 382 -16.24 -19.90 12.48
N ASN A 383 -15.99 -20.59 13.58
CA ASN A 383 -16.95 -20.73 14.69
C ASN A 383 -17.17 -19.40 15.44
N THR A 384 -16.13 -18.57 15.57
CA THR A 384 -16.25 -17.29 16.29
C THR A 384 -16.79 -16.15 15.42
N TRP A 385 -16.43 -16.10 14.14
CA TRP A 385 -16.66 -14.95 13.25
C TRP A 385 -17.45 -15.26 11.98
N GLY A 386 -17.70 -16.53 11.69
CA GLY A 386 -18.43 -16.95 10.49
C GLY A 386 -17.60 -16.93 9.22
N CYS A 387 -16.35 -16.47 9.26
CA CYS A 387 -15.54 -16.20 8.07
C CYS A 387 -14.43 -17.22 7.81
N ARG A 388 -14.20 -17.51 6.53
CA ARG A 388 -13.08 -18.30 5.98
C ARG A 388 -11.89 -17.38 5.72
N TRP A 389 -11.27 -16.90 6.80
CA TRP A 389 -10.20 -15.89 6.71
C TRP A 389 -8.93 -16.32 5.97
N ASN A 390 -8.76 -17.62 5.73
CA ASN A 390 -7.64 -18.24 5.04
C ASN A 390 -7.94 -18.55 3.57
N LEU A 391 -9.06 -18.01 3.04
CA LEU A 391 -9.42 -18.05 1.63
C LEU A 391 -8.39 -17.28 0.79
N ASP A 392 -7.97 -17.85 -0.33
CA ASP A 392 -7.14 -17.17 -1.32
C ASP A 392 -8.02 -16.21 -2.14
N LEU A 393 -8.04 -14.94 -1.73
CA LEU A 393 -8.75 -13.90 -2.46
C LEU A 393 -8.14 -13.62 -3.83
N GLY A 394 -6.85 -13.91 -4.02
CA GLY A 394 -6.21 -13.76 -5.33
C GLY A 394 -6.87 -14.66 -6.36
N GLU A 395 -7.14 -15.91 -5.98
CA GLU A 395 -7.87 -16.87 -6.82
C GLU A 395 -9.31 -16.45 -7.08
N VAL A 396 -10.04 -16.04 -6.03
CA VAL A 396 -11.42 -15.55 -6.16
C VAL A 396 -11.52 -14.37 -7.13
N LEU A 397 -10.55 -13.45 -7.09
CA LEU A 397 -10.51 -12.29 -7.99
C LEU A 397 -10.12 -12.68 -9.42
N ASP A 398 -9.18 -13.61 -9.60
CA ASP A 398 -8.79 -14.11 -10.94
C ASP A 398 -9.93 -14.86 -11.62
N ASP A 399 -10.73 -15.59 -10.84
CA ASP A 399 -11.87 -16.37 -11.33
C ASP A 399 -13.11 -15.48 -11.58
N SER A 400 -13.06 -14.19 -11.20
CA SER A 400 -14.13 -13.22 -11.43
C SER A 400 -14.04 -12.53 -12.80
N ASP A 401 -15.14 -11.91 -13.23
CA ASP A 401 -15.22 -11.10 -14.45
C ASP A 401 -14.76 -9.65 -14.29
N LEU A 402 -13.94 -9.39 -13.28
CA LEU A 402 -13.43 -8.08 -12.97
C LEU A 402 -11.97 -7.93 -13.39
N GLU A 403 -11.57 -6.69 -13.64
CA GLU A 403 -10.17 -6.32 -13.86
C GLU A 403 -9.69 -5.46 -12.68
N LEU A 404 -8.54 -5.80 -12.11
CA LEU A 404 -7.96 -5.03 -11.02
C LEU A 404 -7.27 -3.77 -11.53
N VAL A 405 -7.64 -2.64 -10.92
CA VAL A 405 -6.96 -1.35 -11.09
C VAL A 405 -5.80 -1.24 -10.10
N GLU A 406 -6.07 -1.55 -8.84
CA GLU A 406 -5.11 -1.46 -7.74
C GLU A 406 -5.32 -2.62 -6.77
N GLU A 407 -4.21 -3.23 -6.34
CA GLU A 407 -4.17 -4.21 -5.27
C GLU A 407 -3.08 -3.80 -4.27
N LYS A 408 -3.48 -3.49 -3.04
CA LYS A 408 -2.55 -3.22 -1.93
C LYS A 408 -2.86 -4.15 -0.78
N ARG A 409 -1.82 -4.68 -0.14
CA ARG A 409 -1.97 -5.53 1.03
C ARG A 409 -1.28 -4.96 2.26
N THR A 410 -1.88 -5.17 3.43
CA THR A 410 -1.37 -4.74 4.74
C THR A 410 -1.52 -5.87 5.77
N HIS A 411 -1.00 -5.65 6.99
CA HIS A 411 -1.02 -6.65 8.07
C HIS A 411 -0.40 -7.99 7.66
N LEU A 412 0.87 -7.95 7.21
CA LEU A 412 1.60 -9.13 6.69
C LEU A 412 0.94 -9.76 5.44
N GLY A 413 0.17 -8.95 4.72
CA GLY A 413 -0.46 -9.33 3.46
C GLY A 413 -1.87 -9.88 3.59
N THR A 414 -2.42 -10.01 4.80
CA THR A 414 -3.72 -10.66 4.99
C THR A 414 -4.90 -9.71 4.81
N THR A 415 -4.70 -8.40 4.93
CA THR A 415 -5.74 -7.41 4.65
C THR A 415 -5.54 -6.81 3.27
N TRP A 416 -6.52 -7.05 2.40
CA TRP A 416 -6.53 -6.67 1.00
C TRP A 416 -7.31 -5.37 0.83
N CYS A 417 -6.75 -4.46 0.04
CA CYS A 417 -7.35 -3.20 -0.36
C CYS A 417 -7.34 -3.20 -1.89
N ILE A 418 -8.50 -3.43 -2.49
CA ILE A 418 -8.63 -3.67 -3.93
C ILE A 418 -9.51 -2.58 -4.54
N VAL A 419 -9.10 -2.10 -5.70
CA VAL A 419 -9.92 -1.31 -6.61
C VAL A 419 -10.05 -2.11 -7.89
N ALA A 420 -11.27 -2.47 -8.25
CA ALA A 420 -11.61 -3.22 -9.44
C ALA A 420 -12.58 -2.44 -10.34
N LYS A 421 -12.59 -2.81 -11.61
CA LYS A 421 -13.49 -2.29 -12.65
C LYS A 421 -13.97 -3.47 -13.50
N ARG A 422 -14.92 -3.23 -14.40
CA ARG A 422 -15.31 -4.25 -15.38
C ARG A 422 -14.17 -4.44 -16.39
N LYS A 423 -14.04 -5.67 -16.91
CA LYS A 423 -13.11 -5.96 -18.01
C LYS A 423 -13.39 -5.03 -19.19
N GLY A 424 -12.36 -4.34 -19.68
CA GLY A 424 -12.45 -3.42 -20.82
C GLY A 424 -12.74 -1.95 -20.49
N ASP A 425 -13.22 -1.63 -19.28
CA ASP A 425 -13.37 -0.22 -18.87
C ASP A 425 -11.99 0.46 -18.76
N VAL A 426 -11.89 1.77 -18.97
CA VAL A 426 -10.60 2.47 -18.95
C VAL A 426 -10.20 2.86 -17.51
N LYS A 427 -8.90 2.82 -17.21
CA LYS A 427 -8.37 3.36 -15.94
C LYS A 427 -8.50 4.88 -15.93
N LYS A 428 -8.92 5.46 -14.80
CA LYS A 428 -8.99 6.91 -14.62
C LYS A 428 -7.57 7.48 -14.53
N LYS A 429 -7.41 8.76 -14.90
CA LYS A 429 -6.09 9.41 -14.94
C LYS A 429 -5.37 9.39 -13.59
N ASP A 430 -6.10 9.48 -12.48
CA ASP A 430 -5.56 9.43 -11.13
C ASP A 430 -5.08 8.02 -10.75
N GLU A 431 -5.67 6.98 -11.33
CA GLU A 431 -5.37 5.55 -11.10
C GLU A 431 -4.13 5.04 -11.84
N LEU A 432 -3.69 5.75 -12.88
CA LEU A 432 -2.49 5.38 -13.63
C LEU A 432 -1.23 5.51 -12.77
N GLY A 433 -0.35 4.51 -12.86
CA GLY A 433 0.95 4.54 -12.20
C GLY A 433 1.82 5.70 -12.71
N PHE A 434 2.83 6.12 -11.94
CA PHE A 434 3.74 7.20 -12.36
C PHE A 434 4.33 6.93 -13.74
N VAL A 435 4.87 5.73 -13.97
CA VAL A 435 5.46 5.34 -15.26
C VAL A 435 4.42 5.27 -16.37
N GLU A 436 3.22 4.75 -16.09
CA GLU A 436 2.10 4.64 -17.04
C GLU A 436 1.65 6.03 -17.53
N LYS A 437 1.55 7.01 -16.61
CA LYS A 437 1.26 8.43 -16.94
C LYS A 437 2.29 9.03 -17.89
N TYR A 438 3.58 8.78 -17.68
CA TYR A 438 4.65 9.30 -18.52
C TYR A 438 4.74 8.60 -19.88
N LEU A 439 4.62 7.27 -19.91
CA LEU A 439 4.65 6.49 -21.15
C LEU A 439 3.45 6.77 -22.04
N GLN A 440 2.24 6.87 -21.49
CA GLN A 440 1.06 7.18 -22.29
C GLN A 440 1.18 8.55 -22.98
N SER A 441 1.77 9.55 -22.32
CA SER A 441 2.06 10.84 -22.95
C SER A 441 3.11 10.75 -24.07
N SER A 442 4.09 9.85 -23.93
CA SER A 442 5.16 9.65 -24.91
C SER A 442 4.72 8.80 -26.11
N ILE A 443 3.90 7.78 -25.86
CA ILE A 443 3.25 6.94 -26.87
C ILE A 443 2.23 7.78 -27.63
N ARG A 444 1.39 8.55 -26.93
CA ARG A 444 0.44 9.48 -27.57
C ARG A 444 1.16 10.54 -28.41
N LYS A 445 2.25 11.14 -27.92
CA LYS A 445 3.10 12.03 -28.73
C LYS A 445 3.73 11.33 -29.94
N ARG A 446 4.12 10.06 -29.80
CA ARG A 446 4.62 9.26 -30.93
C ARG A 446 3.50 8.98 -31.93
N MET A 447 2.33 8.57 -31.50
CA MET A 447 1.16 8.33 -32.37
C MET A 447 0.72 9.61 -33.08
N GLU A 448 0.59 10.72 -32.36
CA GLU A 448 0.31 12.05 -32.94
C GLU A 448 1.41 12.50 -33.93
N SER A 449 2.66 12.04 -33.75
CA SER A 449 3.75 12.30 -34.70
C SER A 449 3.77 11.36 -35.92
N PHE A 450 3.16 10.18 -35.81
CA PHE A 450 2.95 9.25 -36.92
C PHE A 450 1.76 9.70 -37.77
N GLU A 451 0.64 10.08 -37.15
CA GLU A 451 -0.52 10.65 -37.85
C GLU A 451 -0.15 11.93 -38.63
N LYS A 452 0.67 12.82 -38.03
CA LYS A 452 1.18 14.00 -38.75
C LYS A 452 2.15 13.68 -39.90
N LYS A 453 2.81 12.52 -39.89
CA LYS A 453 3.68 12.09 -40.99
C LYS A 453 2.88 11.49 -42.14
N ASP A 454 1.83 10.74 -41.83
CA ASP A 454 0.93 10.17 -42.84
C ASP A 454 0.09 11.26 -43.53
N ASP A 455 -0.33 12.31 -42.79
CA ASP A 455 -0.98 13.50 -43.35
C ASP A 455 -0.05 14.37 -44.22
N MET A 456 1.27 14.31 -43.99
CA MET A 456 2.27 15.00 -44.83
C MET A 456 2.65 14.18 -46.06
N ALA A 457 2.59 12.85 -45.98
CA ALA A 457 2.82 11.95 -47.11
C ALA A 457 1.64 11.98 -48.10
N SER A 458 0.40 11.99 -47.62
CA SER A 458 -0.81 12.04 -48.47
C SER A 458 -0.97 13.36 -49.23
N LYS A 459 -0.38 14.46 -48.74
CA LYS A 459 -0.38 15.78 -49.43
C LYS A 459 0.68 15.95 -50.51
N LYS A 460 1.59 14.98 -50.71
CA LYS A 460 2.68 15.06 -51.69
C LYS A 460 2.43 14.30 -52.99
N GLU A 461 1.31 13.59 -53.14
CA GLU A 461 1.00 12.76 -54.32
C GLU A 461 -0.04 13.36 -55.29
N LEU A 462 -0.37 14.66 -55.18
CA LEU A 462 -1.29 15.35 -56.09
C LEU A 462 -0.57 16.47 -56.85
N GLU A 463 0.37 16.10 -57.73
CA GLU A 463 0.74 16.96 -58.87
C GLU A 463 0.15 16.36 -60.16
N PRO A 464 -0.65 17.13 -60.94
CA PRO A 464 -1.29 16.60 -62.14
C PRO A 464 -0.30 16.45 -63.30
N VAL A 465 -0.30 15.25 -63.91
CA VAL A 465 0.44 14.92 -65.13
C VAL A 465 -0.11 15.75 -66.32
N PRO A 466 0.73 16.40 -67.15
CA PRO A 466 0.26 17.20 -68.27
C PRO A 466 -0.29 16.33 -69.42
N PRO A 467 -1.23 16.85 -70.23
CA PRO A 467 -1.97 16.06 -71.20
C PRO A 467 -1.12 15.70 -72.43
N VAL A 468 -1.24 14.44 -72.84
CA VAL A 468 -0.63 13.89 -74.06
C VAL A 468 -1.41 14.37 -75.28
N SER A 469 -0.72 15.04 -76.22
CA SER A 469 -1.25 15.43 -77.52
C SER A 469 -1.56 14.19 -78.38
N LYS A 470 -2.80 14.09 -78.87
CA LYS A 470 -3.17 13.11 -79.91
C LYS A 470 -2.97 13.72 -81.31
N SER A 471 -2.13 13.06 -82.11
CA SER A 471 -2.24 13.03 -83.59
C SER A 471 -3.19 11.92 -84.00
#